data_AF-A0A3C0XHF5-F1
#
_entry.id   AF-A0A3C0XHF5-F1
#
_cell.length_a   1.000
_cell.length_b   1.000
_cell.length_c   1.000
_cell.angle_alpha   90.00
_cell.angle_beta   90.00
_cell.angle_gamma   90.00
#
_symmetry.space_group_name_H-M   'P 1'
#
loop_
_entity.id
_entity.type
_entity.pdbx_description
1 polymer ?
#
loop_
_entity_poly.entity_id
_entity_poly.type
_entity_poly.pdbx_seq_one_letter_code
_entity_poly.pdbx_strand_id
1 'polypeptide(L)'
;MMRPYQVAYEHPTQLLASTFLRALAENDGALVWERLSRESRGLLEGRYAVAARIALHRAASIEADGGDARLAEVVAPVRASALGVLGRPEQLLSLGVSAARLVDRGLAYVLLLPDFGAERIVAETEWRPAYLLAFVHESREWLVDLGRTAELSADAELPDPLGLIT
;
A
#
# COMPACT_ATOMS: atom_id res chain seq x y z
N MET A 1 -2.65 10.87 21.65
CA MET A 1 -1.20 11.17 21.66
C MET A 1 -0.49 9.92 21.16
N MET A 2 0.00 9.94 19.91
CA MET A 2 0.69 8.79 19.30
C MET A 2 1.92 8.43 20.14
N ARG A 3 2.09 7.15 20.48
CA ARG A 3 3.34 6.68 21.10
C ARG A 3 4.49 6.92 20.11
N PRO A 4 5.66 7.38 20.56
CA PRO A 4 6.80 7.51 19.65
C PRO A 4 7.26 6.11 19.22
N TYR A 5 6.97 5.75 17.96
CA TYR A 5 7.47 4.53 17.34
C TYR A 5 8.97 4.65 17.07
N GLN A 6 9.69 3.52 17.16
CA GLN A 6 11.10 3.48 16.80
C GLN A 6 11.25 3.79 15.31
N VAL A 7 12.10 4.76 14.97
CA VAL A 7 12.44 5.10 13.58
C VAL A 7 13.57 4.19 13.11
N ALA A 8 13.36 3.51 12.00
CA ALA A 8 14.37 2.69 11.33
C ALA A 8 14.74 3.33 9.98
N TYR A 9 15.94 3.89 9.92
CA TYR A 9 16.52 4.41 8.68
C TYR A 9 16.94 3.25 7.78
N GLU A 10 16.83 3.45 6.46
CA GLU A 10 17.23 2.46 5.45
C GLU A 10 16.50 1.11 5.54
N HIS A 11 15.35 1.07 6.21
CA HIS A 11 14.52 -0.13 6.31
C HIS A 11 13.96 -0.52 4.92
N PRO A 12 13.86 -1.83 4.58
CA PRO A 12 13.41 -2.29 3.27
C PRO A 12 12.04 -1.76 2.83
N THR A 13 11.14 -1.50 3.79
CA THR A 13 9.77 -1.00 3.52
C THR A 13 9.76 0.34 2.80
N GLN A 14 10.80 1.17 2.93
CA GLN A 14 10.89 2.43 2.19
C GLN A 14 10.97 2.18 0.68
N LEU A 15 11.88 1.29 0.25
CA LEU A 15 12.03 0.94 -1.15
C LEU A 15 10.79 0.21 -1.67
N LEU A 16 10.20 -0.66 -0.84
CA LEU A 16 8.99 -1.39 -1.18
C LEU A 16 7.78 -0.47 -1.37
N ALA A 17 7.64 0.59 -0.56
CA ALA A 17 6.61 1.61 -0.76
C ALA A 17 6.77 2.32 -2.10
N SER A 18 7.97 2.80 -2.43
CA SER A 18 8.23 3.43 -3.74
C SER A 18 7.98 2.46 -4.91
N THR A 19 8.33 1.18 -4.74
CA THR A 19 8.09 0.13 -5.73
C THR A 19 6.60 -0.12 -5.94
N PHE A 20 5.83 -0.19 -4.84
CA PHE A 20 4.39 -0.39 -4.88
C PHE A 20 3.66 0.79 -5.52
N LEU A 21 4.00 2.03 -5.13
CA LEU A 21 3.44 3.25 -5.73
C LEU A 21 3.73 3.33 -7.23
N ARG A 22 4.94 2.94 -7.64
CA ARG A 22 5.30 2.83 -9.07
C ARG A 22 4.45 1.79 -9.79
N ALA A 23 4.30 0.59 -9.22
CA ALA A 23 3.48 -0.46 -9.81
C ALA A 23 2.03 0.00 -10.01
N LEU A 24 1.45 0.71 -9.04
CA LEU A 24 0.13 1.33 -9.17
C LEU A 24 0.08 2.38 -10.29
N ALA A 25 1.08 3.26 -10.37
CA ALA A 25 1.16 4.30 -11.40
C ALA A 25 1.23 3.68 -12.82
N GLU A 26 2.12 2.70 -12.98
CA GLU A 26 2.42 2.00 -14.25
C GLU A 26 1.35 0.93 -14.61
N ASN A 27 0.36 0.71 -13.73
CA ASN A 27 -0.68 -0.30 -13.90
C ASN A 27 -0.12 -1.73 -14.00
N ASP A 28 0.96 -2.01 -13.28
CA ASP A 28 1.59 -3.32 -13.17
C ASP A 28 0.85 -4.16 -12.11
N GLY A 29 -0.22 -4.84 -12.55
CA GLY A 29 -1.05 -5.66 -11.67
C GLY A 29 -0.31 -6.84 -11.03
N ALA A 30 0.66 -7.42 -11.74
CA ALA A 30 1.48 -8.51 -11.24
C ALA A 30 2.32 -8.04 -10.04
N LEU A 31 3.08 -6.96 -10.22
CA LEU A 31 3.90 -6.43 -9.14
C LEU A 31 3.06 -5.89 -7.98
N VAL A 32 1.90 -5.28 -8.24
CA VAL A 32 0.97 -4.90 -7.15
C VAL A 32 0.56 -6.14 -6.36
N TRP A 33 0.15 -7.21 -7.02
CA TRP A 33 -0.26 -8.46 -6.37
C TRP A 33 0.85 -9.09 -5.55
N GLU A 34 2.08 -9.18 -6.11
CA GLU A 34 3.25 -9.71 -5.41
C GLU A 34 3.59 -8.95 -4.14
N ARG A 35 3.31 -7.64 -4.09
CA ARG A 35 3.62 -6.79 -2.94
C ARG A 35 2.54 -6.78 -1.87
N LEU A 36 1.38 -7.37 -2.11
CA LEU A 36 0.31 -7.47 -1.11
C LEU A 36 0.52 -8.65 -0.15
N SER A 37 0.16 -8.45 1.11
CA SER A 37 0.09 -9.52 2.12
C SER A 37 -0.92 -10.60 1.75
N ARG A 38 -0.79 -11.79 2.34
CA ARG A 38 -1.73 -12.89 2.20
C ARG A 38 -3.14 -12.49 2.60
N GLU A 39 -3.29 -11.75 3.70
CA GLU A 39 -4.59 -11.27 4.17
C GLU A 39 -5.23 -10.33 3.14
N SER A 40 -4.44 -9.39 2.60
CA SER A 40 -4.89 -8.47 1.55
C SER A 40 -5.27 -9.18 0.26
N ARG A 41 -4.49 -10.19 -0.17
CA ARG A 41 -4.82 -11.02 -1.34
C ARG A 41 -6.13 -11.80 -1.11
N GLY A 42 -6.30 -12.41 0.06
CA GLY A 42 -7.52 -13.13 0.41
C GLY A 42 -8.76 -12.23 0.44
N LEU A 43 -8.62 -10.99 0.93
CA LEU A 43 -9.68 -9.97 0.86
C LEU A 43 -10.09 -9.69 -0.60
N LEU A 44 -9.12 -9.47 -1.48
CA LEU A 44 -9.37 -9.17 -2.90
C LEU A 44 -9.98 -10.37 -3.63
N GLU A 45 -9.51 -11.60 -3.38
CA GLU A 45 -10.11 -12.83 -3.91
C GLU A 45 -11.56 -12.98 -3.46
N GLY A 46 -11.86 -12.70 -2.18
CA GLY A 46 -13.21 -12.71 -1.63
C GLY A 46 -14.11 -11.67 -2.30
N ARG A 47 -13.62 -10.44 -2.46
CA ARG A 47 -14.35 -9.37 -3.15
C ARG A 47 -14.63 -9.74 -4.61
N TYR A 48 -13.65 -10.30 -5.32
CA TYR A 48 -13.83 -10.79 -6.68
C TYR A 48 -14.87 -11.92 -6.74
N ALA A 49 -14.82 -12.90 -5.82
CA ALA A 49 -15.80 -13.98 -5.76
C ALA A 49 -17.24 -13.46 -5.64
N VAL A 50 -17.46 -12.46 -4.78
CA VAL A 50 -18.76 -11.81 -4.61
C VAL A 50 -19.19 -11.09 -5.89
N ALA A 51 -18.31 -10.29 -6.50
CA ALA A 51 -18.60 -9.54 -7.71
C ALA A 51 -18.93 -10.46 -8.91
N ALA A 52 -18.14 -11.52 -9.09
CA ALA A 52 -18.31 -12.51 -10.15
C ALA A 52 -19.40 -13.56 -9.83
N ARG A 53 -19.99 -13.55 -8.64
CA ARG A 53 -20.99 -14.52 -8.16
C ARG A 53 -20.51 -15.97 -8.25
N ILE A 54 -19.25 -16.20 -7.89
CA ILE A 54 -18.64 -17.53 -7.86
C ILE A 54 -18.29 -17.93 -6.42
N ALA A 55 -18.11 -19.23 -6.19
CA ALA A 55 -17.62 -19.70 -4.90
C ALA A 55 -16.15 -19.29 -4.68
N LEU A 56 -15.77 -18.99 -3.44
CA LEU A 56 -14.43 -18.52 -3.08
C LEU A 56 -13.31 -19.45 -3.57
N HIS A 57 -13.48 -20.77 -3.48
CA HIS A 57 -12.47 -21.73 -3.95
C HIS A 57 -12.21 -21.65 -5.47
N ARG A 58 -13.10 -21.00 -6.25
CA ARG A 58 -12.89 -20.71 -7.68
C ARG A 58 -12.27 -19.34 -7.93
N ALA A 59 -12.25 -18.47 -6.94
CA ALA A 59 -11.60 -17.17 -6.99
C ALA A 59 -10.18 -17.21 -6.40
N ALA A 60 -9.93 -18.16 -5.49
CA ALA A 60 -8.66 -18.30 -4.78
C ALA A 60 -7.50 -18.69 -5.70
N SER A 61 -6.29 -18.49 -5.15
CA SER A 61 -5.01 -18.90 -5.75
C SER A 61 -4.74 -18.21 -7.08
N ILE A 62 -4.96 -16.90 -7.12
CA ILE A 62 -4.56 -16.09 -8.29
C ILE A 62 -3.04 -16.01 -8.35
N GLU A 63 -2.50 -16.39 -9.50
CA GLU A 63 -1.06 -16.39 -9.76
C GLU A 63 -0.57 -14.99 -10.11
N ALA A 64 0.65 -14.68 -9.69
CA ALA A 64 1.26 -13.37 -9.85
C ALA A 64 1.97 -13.18 -11.20
N ASP A 65 2.19 -14.27 -11.95
CA ASP A 65 2.98 -14.28 -13.18
C ASP A 65 2.31 -13.59 -14.38
N GLY A 66 1.14 -12.99 -14.18
CA GLY A 66 0.35 -12.33 -15.21
C GLY A 66 -0.36 -13.28 -16.16
N GLY A 67 -0.22 -14.61 -15.98
CA GLY A 67 -0.90 -15.63 -16.77
C GLY A 67 -2.37 -15.79 -16.39
N ASP A 68 -2.75 -15.39 -15.18
CA ASP A 68 -4.12 -15.46 -14.70
C ASP A 68 -4.95 -14.28 -15.21
N ALA A 69 -5.89 -14.57 -16.11
CA ALA A 69 -6.80 -13.58 -16.69
C ALA A 69 -7.62 -12.80 -15.64
N ARG A 70 -7.81 -13.36 -14.44
CA ARG A 70 -8.57 -12.72 -13.34
C ARG A 70 -7.80 -11.60 -12.66
N LEU A 71 -6.46 -11.64 -12.71
CA LEU A 71 -5.58 -10.77 -11.92
C LEU A 71 -5.88 -9.28 -12.13
N ALA A 72 -6.11 -8.87 -13.38
CA ALA A 72 -6.42 -7.48 -13.71
C ALA A 72 -7.70 -7.00 -13.02
N GLU A 73 -8.75 -7.82 -13.00
CA GLU A 73 -10.01 -7.48 -12.33
C GLU A 73 -9.88 -7.45 -10.82
N VAL A 74 -9.09 -8.36 -10.25
CA VAL A 74 -8.88 -8.47 -8.80
C VAL A 74 -8.07 -7.31 -8.25
N VAL A 75 -7.07 -6.84 -8.99
CA VAL A 75 -6.18 -5.75 -8.56
C VAL A 75 -6.70 -4.37 -8.94
N ALA A 76 -7.57 -4.25 -9.96
CA ALA A 76 -8.12 -2.96 -10.39
C ALA A 76 -8.69 -2.09 -9.26
N PRO A 77 -9.41 -2.61 -8.25
CA PRO A 77 -9.89 -1.83 -7.11
C PRO A 77 -8.77 -1.17 -6.30
N VAL A 78 -7.61 -1.81 -6.17
CA VAL A 78 -6.46 -1.27 -5.43
C VAL A 78 -5.95 -0.02 -6.12
N ARG A 79 -5.72 -0.11 -7.43
CA ARG A 79 -5.28 1.02 -8.24
C ARG A 79 -6.32 2.13 -8.29
N ALA A 80 -7.60 1.78 -8.48
CA ALA A 80 -8.68 2.75 -8.50
C ALA A 80 -8.76 3.52 -7.16
N SER A 81 -8.60 2.83 -6.03
CA SER A 81 -8.55 3.46 -4.70
C SER A 81 -7.37 4.42 -4.58
N ALA A 82 -6.17 3.94 -4.90
CA ALA A 82 -4.96 4.75 -4.82
C ALA A 82 -5.07 6.00 -5.69
N LEU A 83 -5.55 5.89 -6.94
CA LEU A 83 -5.71 7.05 -7.82
C LEU A 83 -6.82 8.00 -7.36
N GLY A 84 -7.87 7.48 -6.74
CA GLY A 84 -8.97 8.29 -6.18
C GLY A 84 -8.53 9.14 -4.99
N VAL A 85 -7.56 8.66 -4.20
CA VAL A 85 -7.10 9.33 -2.97
C VAL A 85 -5.78 10.08 -3.18
N LEU A 86 -4.78 9.43 -3.78
CA LEU A 86 -3.43 9.97 -3.98
C LEU A 86 -3.30 10.83 -5.25
N GLY A 87 -4.24 10.68 -6.20
CA GLY A 87 -4.29 11.45 -7.44
C GLY A 87 -3.79 10.69 -8.67
N ARG A 88 -3.38 11.43 -9.70
CA ARG A 88 -2.93 10.88 -11.00
C ARG A 88 -1.61 10.11 -10.88
N PRO A 89 -1.28 9.21 -11.83
CA PRO A 89 -0.04 8.43 -11.80
C PRO A 89 1.22 9.26 -11.54
N GLU A 90 1.33 10.46 -12.13
CA GLU A 90 2.48 11.35 -11.92
C GLU A 90 2.61 11.82 -10.46
N GLN A 91 1.48 11.96 -9.76
CA GLN A 91 1.43 12.36 -8.35
C GLN A 91 1.85 11.20 -7.44
N LEU A 92 1.48 9.95 -7.76
CA LEU A 92 1.95 8.78 -7.03
C LEU A 92 3.48 8.66 -7.11
N LEU A 93 4.06 8.97 -8.26
CA LEU A 93 5.51 8.93 -8.50
C LEU A 93 6.28 10.07 -7.83
N SER A 94 5.60 11.17 -7.45
CA SER A 94 6.23 12.32 -6.81
C SER A 94 6.13 12.31 -5.28
N LEU A 95 5.43 11.34 -4.69
CA LEU A 95 5.36 11.17 -3.25
C LEU A 95 6.73 10.83 -2.65
N GLY A 96 7.11 11.56 -1.61
CA GLY A 96 8.24 11.20 -0.77
C GLY A 96 7.87 10.03 0.15
N VAL A 97 8.85 9.20 0.51
CA VAL A 97 8.67 8.11 1.47
C VAL A 97 9.57 8.34 2.68
N SER A 98 9.00 8.38 3.88
CA SER A 98 9.77 8.58 5.11
C SER A 98 10.53 7.32 5.54
N ALA A 99 11.44 7.49 6.50
CA ALA A 99 11.95 6.38 7.31
C ALA A 99 10.83 5.56 7.94
N ALA A 100 11.05 4.25 8.02
CA ALA A 100 10.06 3.33 8.58
C ALA A 100 9.86 3.59 10.06
N ARG A 101 8.62 3.42 10.51
CA ARG A 101 8.20 3.42 11.90
C ARG A 101 7.89 1.97 12.27
N LEU A 102 8.64 1.43 13.23
CA LEU A 102 8.44 0.06 13.70
C LEU A 102 7.36 0.05 14.77
N VAL A 103 6.27 -0.68 14.50
CA VAL A 103 5.21 -0.93 15.48
C VAL A 103 5.63 -2.10 16.37
N ASP A 104 6.08 -3.18 15.74
CA ASP A 104 6.70 -4.34 16.37
C ASP A 104 7.64 -5.07 15.37
N ARG A 105 7.96 -6.35 15.63
CA ARG A 105 8.85 -7.15 14.77
C ARG A 105 8.21 -7.57 13.44
N GLY A 106 6.88 -7.64 13.39
CA GLY A 106 6.09 -8.08 12.26
C GLY A 106 5.33 -6.95 11.57
N LEU A 107 5.29 -5.74 12.14
CA LEU A 107 4.55 -4.61 11.60
C LEU A 107 5.40 -3.33 11.59
N ALA A 108 5.46 -2.70 10.42
CA ALA A 108 6.06 -1.40 10.21
C ALA A 108 5.18 -0.55 9.30
N TYR A 109 5.33 0.76 9.34
CA TYR A 109 4.70 1.64 8.37
C TYR A 109 5.66 2.73 7.90
N VAL A 110 5.39 3.30 6.75
CA VAL A 110 6.07 4.51 6.24
C VAL A 110 5.04 5.61 6.04
N LEU A 111 5.46 6.86 6.17
CA LEU A 111 4.64 8.01 5.84
C LEU A 111 4.87 8.37 4.37
N LEU A 112 3.78 8.69 3.67
CA LEU A 112 3.81 9.28 2.34
C LEU A 112 3.79 10.80 2.50
N LEU A 113 4.84 11.43 2.01
CA LEU A 113 5.07 12.85 2.11
C LEU A 113 4.64 13.52 0.81
N PRO A 114 4.05 14.72 0.87
CA PRO A 114 3.68 15.46 -0.34
C PRO A 114 4.91 15.76 -1.20
N ASP A 115 4.68 15.97 -2.49
CA ASP A 115 5.71 16.45 -3.40
C ASP A 115 6.14 17.86 -3.00
N PHE A 116 7.41 17.99 -2.62
CA PHE A 116 7.99 19.26 -2.22
C PHE A 116 8.70 19.98 -3.39
N GLY A 117 8.80 19.35 -4.56
CA GLY A 117 9.58 19.82 -5.70
C GLY A 117 11.09 19.59 -5.55
N ALA A 118 11.83 19.68 -6.66
CA ALA A 118 13.24 19.31 -6.73
C ALA A 118 14.20 20.21 -5.92
N GLU A 119 13.77 21.42 -5.52
CA GLU A 119 14.67 22.45 -4.97
C GLU A 119 14.15 23.11 -3.69
N ARG A 120 13.12 22.56 -3.04
CA ARG A 120 12.59 23.14 -1.81
C ARG A 120 13.23 22.48 -0.59
N ILE A 121 13.98 23.27 0.18
CA ILE A 121 14.33 22.90 1.56
C ILE A 121 13.07 23.12 2.38
N VAL A 122 12.49 22.04 2.88
CA VAL A 122 11.22 22.07 3.61
C VAL A 122 11.48 21.83 5.09
N ALA A 123 10.97 22.71 5.95
CA ALA A 123 11.09 22.55 7.39
C ALA A 123 10.28 21.33 7.86
N GLU A 124 10.74 20.64 8.90
CA GLU A 124 10.06 19.46 9.45
C GLU A 124 8.61 19.75 9.88
N THR A 125 8.29 21.00 10.23
CA THR A 125 6.93 21.46 10.56
C THR A 125 5.99 21.54 9.34
N GLU A 126 6.56 21.61 8.13
CA GLU A 126 5.84 21.53 6.86
C GLU A 126 5.72 20.07 6.37
N TRP A 127 6.40 19.11 7.03
CA TRP A 127 6.30 17.68 6.74
C TRP A 127 5.04 17.08 7.36
N ARG A 128 3.87 17.63 7.02
CA ARG A 128 2.61 16.97 7.42
C ARG A 128 2.47 15.72 6.55
N PRO A 129 2.60 14.51 7.12
CA PRO A 129 2.39 13.31 6.33
C PRO A 129 0.96 13.32 5.81
N ALA A 130 0.80 13.06 4.52
CA ALA A 130 -0.51 13.09 3.89
C ALA A 130 -1.20 11.73 4.05
N TYR A 131 -0.42 10.64 4.01
CA TYR A 131 -0.91 9.26 4.06
C TYR A 131 0.15 8.36 4.70
N LEU A 132 -0.17 7.08 4.90
CA LEU A 132 0.79 6.06 5.28
C LEU A 132 0.56 4.75 4.53
N LEU A 133 1.58 3.91 4.47
CA LEU A 133 1.47 2.51 4.02
C LEU A 133 1.98 1.59 5.11
N ALA A 134 1.17 0.62 5.51
CA ALA A 134 1.54 -0.40 6.46
C ALA A 134 2.09 -1.64 5.76
N PHE A 135 3.07 -2.27 6.42
CA PHE A 135 3.74 -3.46 5.97
C PHE A 135 3.74 -4.51 7.06
N VAL A 136 3.40 -5.74 6.68
CA VAL A 136 3.53 -6.92 7.53
C VAL A 136 4.72 -7.75 7.07
N HIS A 137 5.45 -8.35 8.02
CA HIS A 137 6.55 -9.25 7.72
C HIS A 137 6.07 -10.70 7.77
N GLU A 138 5.92 -11.31 6.59
CA GLU A 138 5.53 -12.71 6.46
C GLU A 138 6.36 -13.41 5.38
N SER A 139 6.54 -14.73 5.50
CA SER A 139 7.35 -15.50 4.55
C SER A 139 8.77 -14.95 4.29
N ARG A 140 9.35 -14.22 5.26
CA ARG A 140 10.66 -13.52 5.19
C ARG A 140 10.68 -12.29 4.29
N GLU A 141 9.51 -11.76 3.95
CA GLU A 141 9.35 -10.56 3.13
C GLU A 141 8.45 -9.55 3.84
N TRP A 142 8.65 -8.27 3.53
CA TRP A 142 7.73 -7.21 3.93
C TRP A 142 6.73 -6.97 2.81
N LEU A 143 5.45 -7.02 3.13
CA LEU A 143 4.35 -6.90 2.17
C LEU A 143 3.37 -5.82 2.63
N VAL A 144 2.84 -5.06 1.69
CA VAL A 144 1.81 -4.05 1.93
C VAL A 144 0.55 -4.73 2.42
N ASP A 145 0.00 -4.22 3.52
CA ASP A 145 -1.23 -4.74 4.09
C ASP A 145 -2.33 -3.67 4.10
N LEU A 146 -3.44 -3.95 3.41
CA LEU A 146 -4.56 -3.03 3.25
C LEU A 146 -5.28 -2.78 4.59
N GLY A 147 -5.52 -3.85 5.36
CA GLY A 147 -6.21 -3.76 6.64
C GLY A 147 -5.40 -2.96 7.66
N ARG A 148 -4.11 -3.26 7.79
CA ARG A 148 -3.20 -2.51 8.67
C ARG A 148 -3.00 -1.07 8.21
N THR A 149 -3.03 -0.81 6.90
CA THR A 149 -2.97 0.55 6.37
C THR A 149 -4.19 1.34 6.80
N ALA A 150 -5.39 0.76 6.70
CA ALA A 150 -6.63 1.38 7.17
C ALA A 150 -6.62 1.65 8.68
N GLU A 151 -6.27 0.64 9.49
CA GLU A 151 -6.20 0.74 10.95
C GLU A 151 -5.23 1.83 11.40
N LEU A 152 -3.99 1.81 10.90
CA LEU A 152 -2.97 2.78 11.29
C LEU A 152 -3.29 4.19 10.79
N SER A 153 -3.92 4.31 9.61
CA SER A 153 -4.38 5.62 9.10
C SER A 153 -5.44 6.21 10.02
N ALA A 154 -6.41 5.41 10.45
CA ALA A 154 -7.44 5.83 11.40
C ALA A 154 -6.84 6.25 12.75
N ASP A 155 -5.92 5.46 13.30
CA ASP A 155 -5.22 5.78 14.56
C ASP A 155 -4.38 7.07 14.47
N ALA A 156 -3.84 7.37 13.29
CA ALA A 156 -3.05 8.56 13.01
C ALA A 156 -3.89 9.77 12.57
N GLU A 157 -5.23 9.63 12.48
CA GLU A 157 -6.14 10.64 11.92
C GLU A 157 -5.75 11.07 10.49
N LEU A 158 -5.21 10.15 9.69
CA LEU A 158 -4.85 10.33 8.29
C LEU A 158 -5.85 9.63 7.37
N PRO A 159 -6.07 10.12 6.13
CA PRO A 159 -6.83 9.37 5.15
C PRO A 159 -6.15 8.05 4.79
N ASP A 160 -6.93 7.01 4.56
CA ASP A 160 -6.43 5.72 4.05
C ASP A 160 -6.21 5.82 2.53
N PRO A 161 -4.97 5.69 2.04
CA PRO A 161 -4.67 5.76 0.60
C PRO A 161 -5.28 4.61 -0.21
N LEU A 162 -5.72 3.53 0.46
CA LEU A 162 -6.26 2.31 -0.15
C LEU A 162 -7.69 2.00 0.34
N GLY A 163 -8.34 2.96 1.02
CA GLY A 163 -9.56 2.75 1.78
C GLY A 163 -10.86 2.59 0.98
N LEU A 164 -10.84 2.62 -0.36
CA LEU A 164 -12.04 2.35 -1.17
C LEU A 164 -12.23 0.85 -1.48
N ILE A 165 -11.38 -0.01 -0.92
CA ILE A 165 -11.35 -1.44 -1.20
C ILE A 165 -12.22 -2.23 -0.21
N THR A 166 -12.36 -1.72 1.03
CA THR A 166 -13.08 -2.32 2.16
C THR A 166 -14.58 -1.99 2.19
#